data_AF-A0A960K7T7-F1
#
_entry.id   AF-A0A960K7T7-F1
#
_cell.length_a   1.000
_cell.length_b   1.000
_cell.length_c   1.000
_cell.angle_alpha   90.00
_cell.angle_beta   90.00
_cell.angle_gamma   90.00
#
_symmetry.space_group_name_H-M   'P 1'
#
loop_
_entity.id
_entity.type
_entity.pdbx_description
1 polymer ?
#
loop_
_entity_poly.entity_id
_entity_poly.type
_entity_poly.pdbx_seq_one_letter_code
_entity_poly.pdbx_strand_id
1 'polypeptide(L)'
;MKLLGKPLPLVVAVTVAAVATVVSGIAPYDRTTWFLEVAPVLAGVPLLLATARRFPLTPLLYGLLLFHALVLVVGGHYTYARVPLGFWAQEVFGFARNHYDRLGHLTQGFVPAVLVREILRRKVLALRGGWLPFLAVSV
;
A
#
# COMPACT_ATOMS: atom_id res chain seq x y z
N MET A 1 22.45 7.73 10.26
CA MET A 1 23.24 6.47 10.20
C MET A 1 22.51 5.17 10.64
N LYS A 2 21.18 5.14 10.88
CA LYS A 2 20.44 3.92 11.31
C LYS A 2 19.86 3.06 10.16
N LEU A 3 20.00 3.47 8.90
CA LEU A 3 19.45 2.76 7.72
C LEU A 3 20.41 1.73 7.11
N LEU A 4 21.72 1.87 7.33
CA LEU A 4 22.78 1.04 6.70
C LEU A 4 22.74 -0.45 7.09
N GLY A 5 22.05 -0.81 8.18
CA GLY A 5 21.88 -2.22 8.60
C GLY A 5 20.50 -2.80 8.33
N LYS A 6 19.63 -2.11 7.57
CA LYS A 6 18.27 -2.57 7.25
C LYS A 6 18.24 -3.20 5.85
N PRO A 7 17.33 -4.15 5.57
CA PRO A 7 17.26 -4.78 4.25
C PRO A 7 16.97 -3.74 3.17
N LEU A 8 17.72 -3.79 2.05
CA LEU A 8 17.60 -2.84 0.94
C LEU A 8 16.14 -2.63 0.47
N PRO A 9 15.31 -3.67 0.29
CA PRO A 9 13.91 -3.50 -0.11
C PRO A 9 13.08 -2.63 0.85
N LEU A 10 13.32 -2.72 2.16
CA LEU A 10 12.65 -1.88 3.15
C LEU A 10 13.08 -0.41 3.00
N VAL A 11 14.39 -0.18 2.86
CA VAL A 11 14.93 1.19 2.75
C VAL A 11 14.37 1.87 1.51
N VAL A 12 14.35 1.15 0.38
CA VAL A 12 13.74 1.64 -0.87
C VAL A 12 12.25 1.91 -0.68
N ALA A 13 11.48 0.94 -0.17
CA ALA A 13 10.03 1.10 0.01
C ALA A 13 9.68 2.29 0.90
N VAL A 14 10.34 2.42 2.06
CA VAL A 14 10.08 3.53 2.99
C VAL A 14 10.49 4.87 2.40
N THR A 15 11.65 4.93 1.74
CA THR A 15 12.16 6.21 1.20
C THR A 15 11.25 6.70 0.08
N VAL A 16 10.90 5.81 -0.86
CA VAL A 16 10.01 6.17 -1.98
C VAL A 16 8.62 6.53 -1.48
N ALA A 17 8.04 5.74 -0.56
CA ALA A 17 6.71 6.05 0.00
C ALA A 17 6.70 7.39 0.75
N ALA A 18 7.74 7.69 1.54
CA ALA A 18 7.86 8.95 2.27
C ALA A 18 8.01 10.15 1.32
N VAL A 19 8.89 10.05 0.32
CA VAL A 19 9.07 11.10 -0.69
C VAL A 19 7.78 11.32 -1.47
N ALA A 20 7.13 10.24 -1.95
CA ALA A 20 5.88 10.33 -2.68
C ALA A 20 4.75 10.94 -1.84
N THR A 21 4.70 10.64 -0.53
CA THR A 21 3.75 11.24 0.41
C THR A 21 3.98 12.74 0.59
N VAL A 22 5.23 13.18 0.72
CA VAL A 22 5.55 14.61 0.83
C VAL A 22 5.21 15.34 -0.46
N VAL A 23 5.60 14.77 -1.61
CA VAL A 23 5.31 15.36 -2.92
C VAL A 23 3.80 15.43 -3.19
N SER A 24 3.04 14.38 -2.87
CA SER A 24 1.58 14.37 -3.07
C SER A 24 0.85 15.40 -2.21
N GLY A 25 1.43 15.78 -1.07
CA GLY A 25 0.89 16.83 -0.19
C GLY A 25 1.13 18.26 -0.68
N ILE A 26 1.90 18.45 -1.77
CA ILE A 26 2.07 19.76 -2.40
C ILE A 26 0.85 20.02 -3.28
N ALA A 27 0.00 20.96 -2.85
CA ALA A 27 -1.21 21.37 -3.58
C ALA A 27 -2.13 20.20 -4.03
N PRO A 28 -2.55 19.29 -3.12
CA PRO A 28 -3.54 18.27 -3.46
C PRO A 28 -4.88 18.93 -3.82
N TYR A 29 -5.68 18.23 -4.62
CA TYR A 29 -6.98 18.71 -5.08
C TYR A 29 -7.93 19.04 -3.92
N ASP A 30 -7.98 18.16 -2.91
CA ASP A 30 -8.66 18.41 -1.63
C ASP A 30 -7.79 17.93 -0.47
N ARG A 31 -7.51 18.81 0.50
CA ARG A 31 -6.60 18.51 1.61
C ARG A 31 -7.17 17.49 2.59
N THR A 32 -8.49 17.51 2.81
CA THR A 32 -9.16 16.60 3.73
C THR A 32 -9.17 15.19 3.16
N THR A 33 -9.58 15.04 1.91
CA THR A 33 -9.52 13.78 1.17
C THR A 33 -8.09 13.27 1.10
N TRP A 34 -7.11 14.12 0.75
CA TRP A 34 -5.70 13.72 0.73
C TRP A 34 -5.25 13.11 2.07
N PHE A 35 -5.56 13.76 3.19
CA PHE A 35 -5.18 13.26 4.51
C PHE A 35 -5.82 11.90 4.82
N LEU A 36 -7.12 11.74 4.55
CA LEU A 36 -7.85 10.50 4.79
C LEU A 36 -7.29 9.33 3.95
N GLU A 37 -7.00 9.58 2.67
CA GLU A 37 -6.47 8.58 1.75
C GLU A 37 -5.03 8.18 2.09
N VAL A 38 -4.21 9.12 2.56
CA VAL A 38 -2.78 8.87 2.85
C VAL A 38 -2.53 8.44 4.30
N ALA A 39 -3.51 8.58 5.21
CA ALA A 39 -3.41 8.15 6.60
C ALA A 39 -2.89 6.70 6.79
N PRO A 40 -3.30 5.69 5.99
CA PRO A 40 -2.73 4.35 6.08
C PRO A 40 -1.23 4.30 5.81
N VAL A 41 -0.72 5.14 4.88
CA VAL A 41 0.72 5.24 4.58
C VAL A 41 1.48 5.90 5.74
N LEU A 42 0.90 6.96 6.32
CA LEU A 42 1.46 7.66 7.49
C LEU A 42 1.56 6.73 8.71
N ALA A 43 0.64 5.79 8.88
CA ALA A 43 0.70 4.78 9.93
C ALA A 43 1.62 3.59 9.56
N GLY A 44 1.54 3.12 8.32
CA GLY A 44 2.27 1.94 7.83
C GLY A 44 3.78 2.12 7.80
N VAL A 45 4.28 3.28 7.35
CA VAL A 45 5.73 3.54 7.25
C VAL A 45 6.44 3.45 8.61
N PRO A 46 6.00 4.16 9.67
CA PRO A 46 6.55 4.00 11.01
C PRO A 46 6.47 2.56 11.53
N LEU A 47 5.35 1.87 11.29
CA LEU A 47 5.16 0.48 11.74
C LEU A 47 6.17 -0.47 11.08
N LEU A 48 6.40 -0.33 9.77
CA LEU A 48 7.41 -1.09 9.05
C LEU A 48 8.81 -0.82 9.60
N LEU A 49 9.15 0.44 9.86
CA LEU A 49 10.44 0.80 10.42
C LEU A 49 10.66 0.24 11.84
N ALA A 50 9.62 0.25 12.67
CA ALA A 50 9.65 -0.23 14.05
C ALA A 50 9.76 -1.76 14.14
N THR A 51 9.08 -2.48 13.24
CA THR A 51 9.03 -3.95 13.23
C THR A 51 10.17 -4.60 12.44
N ALA A 52 10.83 -3.86 11.54
CA ALA A 52 11.85 -4.36 10.61
C ALA A 52 12.94 -5.27 11.20
N ARG A 53 13.38 -5.03 12.44
CA ARG A 53 14.42 -5.85 13.09
C ARG A 53 13.88 -7.15 13.68
N ARG A 54 12.66 -7.12 14.21
CA ARG A 54 12.04 -8.26 14.90
C ARG A 54 11.25 -9.15 13.94
N PHE A 55 10.73 -8.55 12.87
CA PHE A 55 9.88 -9.21 11.89
C PHE A 55 10.14 -8.62 10.48
N PRO A 56 11.29 -8.92 9.86
CA PRO A 56 11.55 -8.46 8.51
C PRO A 56 10.57 -9.12 7.52
N LEU A 57 9.81 -8.31 6.80
CA LEU A 57 8.92 -8.80 5.73
C LEU A 57 9.72 -9.30 4.53
N THR A 58 9.06 -10.05 3.65
CA THR A 58 9.68 -10.49 2.39
C THR A 58 9.90 -9.30 1.44
N PRO A 59 10.90 -9.36 0.54
CA PRO A 59 11.09 -8.34 -0.49
C PRO A 59 9.82 -8.09 -1.33
N LEU A 60 9.09 -9.17 -1.67
CA LEU A 60 7.81 -9.08 -2.37
C LEU A 60 6.80 -8.24 -1.60
N LEU A 61 6.63 -8.49 -0.30
CA LEU A 61 5.65 -7.77 0.50
C LEU A 61 6.03 -6.30 0.70
N TYR A 62 7.31 -5.97 0.80
CA TYR A 62 7.75 -4.56 0.75
C TYR A 62 7.38 -3.90 -0.59
N GLY A 63 7.56 -4.61 -1.70
CA GLY A 63 7.16 -4.12 -3.03
C GLY A 63 5.64 -3.90 -3.14
N LEU A 64 4.83 -4.84 -2.64
CA LEU A 64 3.37 -4.73 -2.63
C LEU A 64 2.88 -3.58 -1.75
N LEU A 65 3.47 -3.40 -0.57
CA LEU A 65 3.14 -2.30 0.33
C LEU A 65 3.55 -0.94 -0.26
N LEU A 66 4.70 -0.87 -0.94
CA LEU A 66 5.09 0.32 -1.69
C LEU A 66 4.09 0.61 -2.80
N PHE A 67 3.72 -0.38 -3.61
CA PHE A 67 2.75 -0.21 -4.68
C PHE A 67 1.40 0.28 -4.15
N HIS A 68 0.89 -0.33 -3.08
CA HIS A 68 -0.35 0.10 -2.43
C HIS A 68 -0.24 1.53 -1.90
N ALA A 69 0.88 1.88 -1.25
CA ALA A 69 1.12 3.24 -0.79
C ALA A 69 1.11 4.26 -1.94
N LEU A 70 1.73 3.92 -3.08
CA LEU A 70 1.71 4.76 -4.28
C LEU A 70 0.31 4.97 -4.84
N VAL A 71 -0.53 3.93 -4.86
CA VAL A 71 -1.94 4.04 -5.27
C VAL A 71 -2.69 5.02 -4.36
N LEU A 72 -2.50 4.91 -3.04
CA LEU A 72 -3.13 5.81 -2.07
C LEU A 72 -2.64 7.26 -2.21
N VAL A 73 -1.33 7.51 -2.34
CA VAL A 73 -0.82 8.89 -2.44
C VAL A 73 -1.18 9.56 -3.77
N VAL A 74 -1.24 8.81 -4.87
CA VAL A 74 -1.70 9.33 -6.17
C VAL A 74 -3.20 9.61 -6.11
N GLY A 75 -3.98 8.67 -5.56
CA GLY A 75 -5.41 8.83 -5.31
C GLY A 75 -5.71 10.04 -4.42
N GLY A 76 -4.97 10.23 -3.33
CA GLY A 76 -5.10 11.38 -2.43
C GLY A 76 -4.71 12.71 -3.07
N HIS A 77 -3.67 12.75 -3.90
CA HIS A 77 -3.24 13.99 -4.58
C HIS A 77 -4.32 14.52 -5.53
N TYR A 78 -4.84 13.66 -6.41
CA TYR A 78 -5.80 14.07 -7.42
C TYR A 78 -7.25 14.00 -6.94
N THR A 79 -7.55 13.20 -5.91
CA THR A 79 -8.82 12.47 -5.71
C THR A 79 -9.00 11.34 -6.72
N TYR A 80 -9.54 10.20 -6.27
CA TYR A 80 -9.68 8.98 -7.08
C TYR A 80 -10.38 9.20 -8.42
N ALA A 81 -11.42 10.05 -8.46
CA ALA A 81 -12.17 10.35 -9.68
C ALA A 81 -11.37 11.14 -10.73
N ARG A 82 -10.20 11.69 -10.36
CA ARG A 82 -9.40 12.60 -11.19
C ARG A 82 -8.02 12.07 -11.54
N VAL A 83 -7.68 10.85 -11.13
CA VAL A 83 -6.35 10.29 -11.40
C VAL A 83 -6.18 10.04 -12.92
N PRO A 84 -5.13 10.58 -13.56
CA PRO A 84 -4.92 10.45 -15.01
C PRO A 84 -4.94 9.01 -15.54
N LEU A 85 -4.37 8.07 -14.78
CA LEU A 85 -4.35 6.65 -15.14
C LEU A 85 -5.76 6.08 -15.35
N GLY A 86 -6.73 6.55 -14.56
CA GLY A 86 -8.11 6.10 -14.67
C GLY A 86 -8.82 6.64 -15.90
N PHE A 87 -8.46 7.83 -16.39
CA PHE A 87 -8.94 8.35 -17.69
C PHE A 87 -8.30 7.61 -18.87
N TRP A 88 -7.00 7.31 -18.80
CA TRP A 88 -6.35 6.50 -19.82
C TRP A 88 -6.99 5.12 -19.94
N ALA A 89 -7.26 4.45 -18.82
CA ALA A 89 -8.00 3.18 -18.81
C ALA A 89 -9.44 3.36 -19.33
N GLN A 90 -10.09 4.48 -19.00
CA GLN A 90 -11.42 4.79 -19.53
C GLN A 90 -11.42 4.83 -21.06
N GLU A 91 -10.46 5.51 -21.67
CA GLU A 91 -10.33 5.61 -23.13
C GLU A 91 -9.98 4.27 -23.77
N VAL A 92 -8.99 3.55 -23.23
CA VAL A 92 -8.51 2.28 -23.79
C VAL A 92 -9.58 1.18 -23.74
N PHE A 93 -10.37 1.11 -22.67
CA PHE A 93 -11.38 0.07 -22.47
C PHE A 93 -12.81 0.51 -22.78
N GLY A 94 -13.01 1.76 -23.21
CA GLY A 94 -14.33 2.32 -23.50
C GLY A 94 -15.25 2.42 -22.27
N PHE A 95 -14.69 2.67 -21.08
CA PHE A 95 -15.53 2.83 -19.89
C PHE A 95 -16.32 4.14 -19.92
N ALA A 96 -17.47 4.14 -19.26
CA ALA A 96 -18.29 5.35 -19.13
C ALA A 96 -17.64 6.44 -18.25
N ARG A 97 -16.72 6.06 -17.35
CA ARG A 97 -16.03 6.96 -16.42
C ARG A 97 -14.66 6.44 -16.00
N ASN A 98 -13.90 7.29 -15.35
CA ASN A 98 -12.70 6.96 -14.61
C ASN A 98 -13.03 5.95 -13.48
N HIS A 99 -12.31 4.84 -13.46
CA HIS A 99 -12.48 3.73 -12.51
C HIS A 99 -11.23 3.46 -11.66
N TYR A 100 -10.43 4.48 -11.37
CA TYR A 100 -9.25 4.32 -10.52
C TYR A 100 -9.59 3.79 -9.11
N ASP A 101 -10.82 4.03 -8.63
CA ASP A 101 -11.38 3.46 -7.38
C ASP A 101 -11.28 1.93 -7.33
N ARG A 102 -11.48 1.25 -8.47
CA ARG A 102 -11.39 -0.21 -8.55
C ARG A 102 -9.96 -0.72 -8.32
N LEU A 103 -8.96 0.01 -8.80
CA LEU A 103 -7.56 -0.30 -8.51
C LEU A 103 -7.25 -0.12 -7.01
N GLY A 104 -7.77 0.96 -6.42
CA GLY A 104 -7.73 1.19 -4.98
C GLY A 104 -8.28 -0.01 -4.21
N HIS A 105 -9.53 -0.38 -4.46
CA HIS A 105 -10.19 -1.52 -3.82
C HIS A 105 -9.45 -2.84 -4.01
N LEU A 106 -8.96 -3.12 -5.22
CA LEU A 106 -8.18 -4.31 -5.50
C LEU A 106 -6.92 -4.37 -4.61
N THR A 107 -6.15 -3.27 -4.55
CA THR A 107 -4.93 -3.24 -3.73
C THR A 107 -5.24 -3.25 -2.24
N GLN A 108 -6.34 -2.62 -1.82
CA GLN A 108 -6.81 -2.60 -0.44
C GLN A 108 -7.26 -3.97 0.06
N GLY A 109 -7.80 -4.85 -0.79
CA GLY A 109 -8.05 -6.24 -0.40
C GLY A 109 -6.80 -7.12 -0.52
N PHE A 110 -6.11 -7.05 -1.66
CA PHE A 110 -5.02 -7.98 -1.99
C PHE A 110 -3.79 -7.80 -1.11
N VAL A 111 -3.31 -6.57 -0.90
CA VAL A 111 -2.05 -6.34 -0.19
C VAL A 111 -2.17 -6.65 1.31
N PRO A 112 -3.24 -6.21 2.02
CA PRO A 112 -3.51 -6.65 3.38
C PRO A 112 -3.68 -8.16 3.51
N ALA A 113 -4.34 -8.83 2.57
CA ALA A 113 -4.46 -10.28 2.60
C ALA A 113 -3.10 -10.99 2.55
N VAL A 114 -2.18 -10.53 1.69
CA VAL A 114 -0.81 -11.07 1.62
C VAL A 114 -0.03 -10.75 2.90
N LEU A 115 -0.17 -9.54 3.45
CA LEU A 115 0.46 -9.15 4.72
C LEU A 115 -0.01 -10.05 5.87
N VAL A 116 -1.32 -10.24 6.01
CA VAL A 116 -1.93 -11.06 7.06
C VAL A 116 -1.51 -12.52 6.89
N ARG A 117 -1.52 -13.05 5.67
CA ARG A 117 -0.99 -14.39 5.39
C ARG A 117 0.46 -14.54 5.87
N GLU A 118 1.32 -13.56 5.60
CA GLU A 118 2.73 -13.59 6.01
C GLU A 118 2.87 -13.58 7.54
N ILE A 119 2.06 -12.78 8.23
CA ILE A 119 2.02 -12.73 9.70
C ILE A 119 1.53 -14.06 10.27
N LEU A 120 0.37 -14.54 9.84
CA LEU A 120 -0.23 -15.78 10.34
C LEU A 120 0.69 -16.98 10.12
N ARG A 121 1.27 -17.12 8.93
CA ARG A 121 2.18 -18.23 8.61
C ARG A 121 3.43 -18.25 9.50
N ARG A 122 3.93 -17.09 9.92
CA ARG A 122 5.16 -16.97 10.73
C ARG A 122 4.94 -16.89 12.23
N LYS A 123 3.75 -16.46 12.68
CA LYS A 123 3.44 -16.25 14.11
C LYS A 123 2.45 -17.25 14.68
N VAL A 124 1.63 -17.89 13.85
CA VAL A 124 0.61 -18.83 14.28
C VAL A 124 0.86 -20.18 13.61
N LEU A 125 1.81 -20.94 14.16
CA LEU A 125 2.26 -22.24 13.63
C LEU A 125 1.13 -23.27 13.45
N ALA A 126 0.05 -23.15 14.23
CA ALA A 126 -1.11 -24.02 14.21
C ALA A 126 -2.08 -23.75 13.05
N LEU A 127 -2.03 -22.58 12.41
CA LEU A 127 -2.86 -22.28 11.24
C LEU A 127 -2.23 -22.92 9.99
N ARG A 128 -2.62 -24.17 9.73
CA ARG A 128 -2.25 -24.95 8.54
C ARG A 128 -3.50 -25.35 7.75
N GLY A 129 -3.31 -25.68 6.47
CA GLY A 129 -4.41 -26.08 5.58
C GLY A 129 -5.32 -24.92 5.20
N GLY A 130 -6.61 -25.20 4.96
CA GLY A 130 -7.59 -24.23 4.43
C GLY A 130 -7.88 -23.02 5.30
N TRP A 131 -7.60 -23.06 6.61
CA TRP A 131 -7.81 -21.94 7.53
C TRP A 131 -6.89 -20.76 7.28
N LEU A 132 -5.64 -21.01 6.86
CA LEU A 132 -4.69 -19.95 6.55
C LEU A 132 -5.15 -19.06 5.38
N PRO A 133 -5.47 -19.60 4.18
CA PRO A 133 -5.99 -18.77 3.10
C PRO A 133 -7.36 -18.16 3.43
N PHE A 134 -8.24 -18.87 4.14
CA PHE A 134 -9.54 -18.34 4.55
C PHE A 134 -9.41 -17.06 5.39
N LEU A 135 -8.63 -17.11 6.49
CA LEU A 135 -8.42 -15.94 7.34
C LEU A 135 -7.66 -14.82 6.62
N ALA A 136 -6.72 -15.18 5.74
CA ALA A 136 -5.98 -14.19 4.97
C ALA A 136 -6.88 -13.40 4.00
N VAL A 137 -7.94 -13.96 3.44
CA VAL A 137 -8.83 -13.23 2.52
C VAL A 137 -10.04 -12.58 3.22
N SER A 138 -10.20 -12.79 4.53
CA SER A 138 -11.32 -12.26 5.32
C SER A 138 -11.02 -10.90 5.98
N VAL A 139 -9.89 -10.28 5.66
CA VAL A 139 -9.45 -8.98 6.18
C VAL A 139 -9.77 -7.84 5.25
#